data_AF-A0A844CZS1-F1
#
_entry.id   AF-A0A844CZS1-F1
#
_cell.length_a   1.000
_cell.length_b   1.000
_cell.length_c   1.000
_cell.angle_alpha   90.00
_cell.angle_beta   90.00
_cell.angle_gamma   90.00
#
_symmetry.space_group_name_H-M   'P 1'
#
loop_
_entity.id
_entity.type
_entity.pdbx_description
1 polymer ?
#
loop_
_entity_poly.entity_id
_entity_poly.type
_entity_poly.pdbx_seq_one_letter_code
_entity_poly.pdbx_strand_id
1 'polypeptide(L)'
;MNARVTPAAAAALKQAAAQAMPKDRVSVYEQAFGQFAEELILQTRGAGVSVEPYLRNLNRIATLTAGLGAVLRIVAGNCVVADTFDAENPAMEPPLGSYTVNVLTNMAAEVCELITDDISGSADKLRDEVQP
;
A
#
# COMPACT_ATOMS: atom_id res chain seq x y z
N MET A 1 -34.18 2.44 -13.15
CA MET A 1 -34.63 2.82 -11.79
C MET A 1 -33.39 2.89 -10.91
N ASN A 2 -32.87 4.09 -10.65
CA ASN A 2 -31.67 4.27 -9.82
C ASN A 2 -32.09 4.34 -8.34
N ALA A 3 -31.75 3.30 -7.58
CA ALA A 3 -31.93 3.31 -6.12
C ALA A 3 -30.99 4.37 -5.53
N ARG A 4 -31.56 5.51 -5.12
CA ARG A 4 -30.84 6.52 -4.35
C ARG A 4 -30.52 5.92 -2.98
N VAL A 5 -29.25 5.63 -2.73
CA VAL A 5 -28.75 5.28 -1.40
C VAL A 5 -29.06 6.44 -0.47
N THR A 6 -29.83 6.18 0.58
CA THR A 6 -30.20 7.22 1.54
C THR A 6 -28.97 7.64 2.36
N PRO A 7 -28.89 8.90 2.83
CA PRO A 7 -27.77 9.37 3.66
C PRO A 7 -27.55 8.48 4.90
N ALA A 8 -28.63 7.90 5.44
CA ALA A 8 -28.59 6.94 6.54
C ALA A 8 -27.91 5.62 6.14
N ALA A 9 -28.16 5.10 4.93
CA ALA A 9 -27.51 3.90 4.42
C ALA A 9 -26.02 4.12 4.13
N ALA A 10 -25.64 5.31 3.65
CA ALA A 10 -24.24 5.67 3.45
C ALA A 10 -23.48 5.85 4.78
N ALA A 11 -24.14 6.42 5.80
CA ALA A 11 -23.58 6.54 7.15
C ALA A 11 -23.43 5.19 7.83
N ALA A 12 -24.42 4.30 7.69
CA ALA A 12 -24.37 2.93 8.19
C ALA A 12 -23.25 2.11 7.53
N LEU A 13 -23.02 2.28 6.21
CA LEU A 13 -21.90 1.64 5.52
C LEU A 13 -20.55 2.16 6.02
N LYS A 14 -20.40 3.46 6.26
CA LYS A 14 -19.18 4.05 6.84
C LYS A 14 -18.92 3.57 8.26
N GLN A 15 -19.95 3.48 9.10
CA GLN A 15 -19.82 2.93 10.46
C GLN A 15 -19.53 1.43 10.46
N ALA A 16 -20.15 0.66 9.57
CA ALA A 16 -19.86 -0.76 9.40
C ALA A 16 -18.43 -0.99 8.89
N ALA A 17 -17.94 -0.17 7.95
CA ALA A 17 -16.56 -0.22 7.47
C ALA A 17 -15.56 0.17 8.58
N ALA A 18 -15.89 1.16 9.42
CA ALA A 18 -15.08 1.56 10.55
C ALA A 18 -15.07 0.52 11.70
N GLN A 19 -16.15 -0.26 11.86
CA GLN A 19 -16.26 -1.34 12.84
C GLN A 19 -15.69 -2.69 12.34
N ALA A 20 -15.61 -2.88 11.01
CA ALA A 20 -15.05 -4.07 10.38
C ALA A 20 -13.53 -4.06 10.24
N MET A 21 -12.86 -2.95 10.56
CA MET A 21 -11.39 -2.90 10.64
C MET A 21 -10.94 -3.13 12.09
N PRO A 22 -10.59 -4.37 12.48
CA PRO A 22 -9.97 -4.62 13.77
C PRO A 22 -8.65 -3.83 13.85
N LYS A 23 -8.55 -2.99 14.87
CA LYS A 23 -7.41 -2.08 15.12
C LYS A 23 -6.05 -2.79 15.30
N ASP A 24 -6.03 -4.12 15.43
CA ASP A 24 -4.86 -4.94 15.73
C ASP A 24 -4.61 -6.10 14.74
N ARG A 25 -5.27 -6.15 13.57
CA ARG A 25 -4.92 -7.19 12.58
C ARG A 25 -3.68 -6.77 11.80
N VAL A 26 -2.55 -7.36 12.18
CA VAL A 26 -1.35 -7.45 11.33
C VAL A 26 -1.78 -7.97 9.96
N SER A 27 -1.37 -7.26 8.91
CA SER A 27 -1.75 -7.62 7.54
C SER A 27 -1.24 -9.03 7.21
N VAL A 28 -2.03 -9.83 6.49
CA VAL A 28 -1.59 -11.15 5.99
C VAL A 28 -0.31 -11.00 5.15
N TYR A 29 -0.16 -9.87 4.47
CA TYR A 29 1.06 -9.55 3.73
C TYR A 29 2.24 -9.19 4.62
N GLU A 30 2.01 -8.52 5.76
CA GLU A 30 3.07 -8.28 6.75
C GLU A 30 3.52 -9.59 7.40
N GLN A 31 2.61 -10.55 7.61
CA GLN A 31 2.97 -11.88 8.13
C GLN A 31 3.74 -12.72 7.11
N ALA A 32 3.39 -12.62 5.82
CA ALA A 32 4.01 -13.42 4.77
C ALA A 32 5.31 -12.81 4.20
N PHE A 33 5.44 -11.48 4.24
CA PHE A 33 6.53 -10.75 3.55
C PHE A 33 7.20 -9.68 4.42
N GLY A 34 6.88 -9.60 5.72
CA GLY A 34 7.56 -8.71 6.64
C GLY A 34 9.05 -9.03 6.75
N GLN A 35 9.91 -8.02 6.61
CA GLN A 35 11.35 -8.18 6.83
C GLN A 35 11.69 -8.39 8.30
N PHE A 36 10.88 -7.83 9.21
CA PHE A 36 11.01 -8.02 10.65
C PHE A 36 9.97 -9.04 11.10
N ALA A 37 10.43 -10.23 11.49
CA ALA A 37 9.57 -11.29 12.00
C ALA A 37 8.87 -10.87 13.29
N GLU A 38 7.67 -11.40 13.51
CA GLU A 38 6.87 -11.13 14.71
C GLU A 38 7.65 -11.46 16.00
N GLU A 39 8.49 -12.50 15.98
CA GLU A 39 9.37 -12.85 17.11
C GLU A 39 10.38 -11.75 17.45
N LEU A 40 10.97 -11.09 16.45
CA LEU A 40 11.91 -9.98 16.69
C LEU A 40 11.16 -8.78 17.30
N ILE A 41 9.97 -8.48 16.79
CA ILE A 41 9.12 -7.41 17.30
C ILE A 41 8.75 -7.69 18.77
N LEU A 42 8.34 -8.91 19.10
CA LEU A 42 8.02 -9.32 20.47
C LEU A 42 9.24 -9.31 21.40
N GLN A 43 10.44 -9.66 20.92
CA GLN A 43 11.67 -9.57 21.70
C GLN A 43 12.02 -8.12 22.06
N THR A 44 11.78 -7.15 21.17
CA THR A 44 12.01 -5.74 21.48
C THR A 44 11.11 -5.21 22.60
N ARG A 45 9.87 -5.73 22.70
CA ARG A 45 8.97 -5.44 23.82
C ARG A 45 9.55 -5.92 25.16
N GLY A 46 10.21 -7.08 25.17
CA GLY A 46 10.90 -7.62 26.36
C GLY A 46 12.13 -6.81 26.78
N ALA A 47 12.76 -6.09 25.85
CA ALA A 47 13.93 -5.25 26.10
C ALA A 47 13.60 -3.84 26.62
N GLY A 48 12.32 -3.50 26.79
CA GLY A 48 11.88 -2.19 27.29
C GLY A 48 12.00 -1.04 26.27
N VAL A 49 12.23 -1.36 24.98
CA VAL A 49 12.33 -0.37 23.91
C VAL A 49 11.03 -0.37 23.11
N SER A 50 10.34 0.77 23.03
CA SER A 50 9.08 0.93 22.28
C SER A 50 9.31 1.04 20.76
N VAL A 51 10.09 0.12 20.18
CA VAL A 51 10.41 0.11 18.74
C VAL A 51 9.40 -0.64 17.88
N GLU A 52 8.54 -1.45 18.49
CA GLU A 52 7.48 -2.24 17.83
C GLU A 52 6.69 -1.47 16.76
N PRO A 53 6.08 -0.30 17.05
CA PRO A 53 5.26 0.40 16.06
C PRO A 53 6.08 0.84 14.83
N TYR A 54 7.35 1.16 15.02
CA TYR A 54 8.25 1.57 13.92
C TYR A 54 8.66 0.37 13.06
N LEU A 55 8.96 -0.77 13.67
CA LEU A 55 9.28 -2.00 12.93
C LEU A 55 8.08 -2.49 12.09
N ARG A 56 6.87 -2.42 12.65
CA ARG A 56 5.64 -2.72 11.90
C ARG A 56 5.44 -1.74 10.75
N ASN A 57 5.67 -0.44 10.97
CA ASN A 57 5.58 0.55 9.91
C ASN A 57 6.59 0.28 8.78
N LEU A 58 7.82 -0.12 9.10
CA LEU A 58 8.81 -0.50 8.09
C LEU A 58 8.38 -1.74 7.28
N ASN A 59 7.78 -2.76 7.92
CA ASN A 59 7.21 -3.90 7.20
C ASN A 59 6.10 -3.50 6.23
N ARG A 60 5.24 -2.56 6.65
CA ARG A 60 4.18 -2.00 5.78
C ARG A 60 4.78 -1.27 4.57
N ILE A 61 5.76 -0.39 4.80
CA ILE A 61 6.45 0.35 3.73
C ILE A 61 7.15 -0.62 2.77
N ALA A 62 7.81 -1.66 3.29
CA ALA A 62 8.44 -2.69 2.46
C ALA A 62 7.42 -3.41 1.55
N THR A 63 6.23 -3.71 2.08
CA THR A 63 5.16 -4.34 1.30
C THR A 63 4.61 -3.41 0.23
N LEU A 64 4.37 -2.14 0.58
CA LEU A 64 3.88 -1.13 -0.37
C LEU A 64 4.90 -0.89 -1.50
N THR A 65 6.19 -0.78 -1.17
CA THR A 65 7.25 -0.58 -2.17
C THR A 65 7.42 -1.80 -3.09
N ALA A 66 7.26 -3.03 -2.57
CA ALA A 66 7.26 -4.24 -3.40
C ALA A 66 6.11 -4.24 -4.42
N GLY A 67 4.89 -3.91 -3.98
CA GLY A 67 3.72 -3.77 -4.86
C GLY A 67 3.90 -2.66 -5.89
N LEU A 68 4.41 -1.50 -5.46
CA LEU A 68 4.73 -0.37 -6.32
C LEU A 68 5.74 -0.77 -7.42
N GLY A 69 6.78 -1.52 -7.06
CA GLY A 69 7.77 -2.03 -8.02
C GLY A 69 7.15 -2.92 -9.09
N ALA A 70 6.15 -3.73 -8.75
CA ALA A 70 5.41 -4.53 -9.74
C ALA A 70 4.61 -3.64 -10.70
N VAL A 71 3.91 -2.63 -10.20
CA VAL A 71 3.15 -1.66 -11.01
C VAL A 71 4.08 -0.91 -11.97
N LEU A 72 5.20 -0.41 -11.47
CA LEU A 72 6.17 0.33 -12.30
C LEU A 72 6.79 -0.53 -13.39
N ARG A 73 7.03 -1.83 -13.13
CA ARG A 73 7.48 -2.75 -14.19
C ARG A 73 6.43 -2.98 -15.27
N ILE A 74 5.14 -3.04 -14.91
CA ILE A 74 4.05 -3.13 -15.89
C ILE A 74 4.04 -1.88 -16.76
N VAL A 75 4.08 -0.70 -16.14
CA VAL A 75 4.10 0.59 -16.85
C VAL A 75 5.31 0.71 -17.77
N ALA A 76 6.50 0.37 -17.26
CA ALA A 76 7.74 0.42 -18.04
C ALA A 76 7.77 -0.64 -19.15
N GLY A 77 7.26 -1.84 -18.92
CA GLY A 77 7.16 -2.88 -19.95
C GLY A 77 6.19 -2.52 -21.07
N ASN A 78 5.17 -1.71 -20.76
CA ASN A 78 4.14 -1.34 -21.73
C ASN A 78 4.68 -0.58 -22.95
N CYS A 79 5.75 0.22 -22.82
CA CYS A 79 6.32 0.91 -23.98
C CYS A 79 6.98 -0.07 -24.95
N VAL A 80 7.68 -1.08 -24.44
CA VAL A 80 8.27 -2.16 -25.26
C VAL A 80 7.19 -2.97 -25.96
N VAL A 81 6.10 -3.30 -25.27
CA VAL A 81 4.94 -3.98 -25.88
C VAL A 81 4.34 -3.10 -26.97
N ALA A 82 4.16 -1.80 -26.73
CA ALA A 82 3.60 -0.88 -27.72
C ALA A 82 4.48 -0.75 -28.97
N ASP A 83 5.81 -0.71 -28.82
CA ASP A 83 6.75 -0.59 -29.95
C ASP A 83 6.82 -1.86 -30.81
N THR A 84 6.49 -3.02 -30.23
CA THR A 84 6.60 -4.33 -30.88
C THR A 84 5.26 -4.93 -31.28
N PHE A 85 4.15 -4.25 -30.98
CA PHE A 85 2.80 -4.77 -31.20
C PHE A 85 2.45 -4.87 -32.69
N ASP A 86 2.06 -6.06 -33.11
CA ASP A 86 1.53 -6.35 -34.44
C ASP A 86 0.05 -6.73 -34.33
N ALA A 87 -0.83 -5.87 -34.85
CA ALA A 87 -2.28 -6.06 -34.81
C ALA A 87 -2.75 -7.25 -35.67
N GLU A 88 -1.95 -7.69 -36.64
CA GLU A 88 -2.26 -8.83 -37.51
C GLU A 88 -1.86 -10.17 -36.86
N ASN A 89 -1.10 -10.14 -35.77
CA ASN A 89 -0.72 -11.33 -35.02
C ASN A 89 -1.68 -11.60 -33.85
N PRO A 90 -2.59 -12.58 -33.97
CA PRO A 90 -3.58 -12.87 -32.93
C PRO A 90 -3.00 -13.46 -31.63
N ALA A 91 -1.72 -13.85 -31.63
CA ALA A 91 -1.05 -14.37 -30.43
C ALA A 91 -0.42 -13.25 -29.57
N MET A 92 -0.37 -12.01 -30.06
CA MET A 92 0.14 -10.88 -29.29
C MET A 92 -0.98 -10.23 -28.47
N GLU A 93 -0.68 -9.96 -27.19
CA GLU A 93 -1.56 -9.13 -26.37
C GLU A 93 -1.34 -7.65 -26.71
N PRO A 94 -2.42 -6.84 -26.79
CA PRO A 94 -2.30 -5.42 -27.05
C PRO A 94 -1.66 -4.69 -25.86
N PRO A 95 -0.96 -3.58 -26.09
CA PRO A 95 -0.47 -2.73 -25.02
C PRO A 95 -1.64 -2.14 -24.22
N LEU A 96 -1.36 -1.81 -22.96
CA LEU A 96 -2.26 -1.03 -22.12
C LEU A 96 -2.51 0.34 -22.76
N GLY A 97 -3.77 0.78 -22.70
CA GLY A 97 -4.17 2.12 -23.13
C GLY A 97 -3.52 3.22 -22.28
N SER A 98 -3.30 4.39 -22.90
CA SER A 98 -2.68 5.56 -22.25
C SER A 98 -3.38 5.98 -20.96
N TYR A 99 -4.71 5.88 -20.92
CA TYR A 99 -5.50 6.13 -19.70
C TYR A 99 -5.09 5.19 -18.55
N THR A 100 -4.99 3.89 -18.81
CA THR A 100 -4.60 2.90 -17.79
C THR A 100 -3.18 3.14 -17.29
N VAL A 101 -2.24 3.45 -18.20
CA VAL A 101 -0.86 3.80 -17.83
C VAL A 101 -0.84 5.03 -16.91
N ASN A 102 -1.61 6.06 -17.23
CA ASN A 102 -1.71 7.27 -16.40
C ASN A 102 -2.31 6.98 -15.03
N VAL A 103 -3.37 6.16 -14.94
CA VAL A 103 -3.97 5.77 -13.67
C VAL A 103 -2.97 5.01 -12.80
N LEU A 104 -2.25 4.04 -13.36
CA LEU A 104 -1.22 3.29 -12.64
C LEU A 104 -0.07 4.18 -12.18
N THR A 105 0.33 5.15 -12.99
CA THR A 105 1.38 6.12 -12.64
C THR A 105 0.92 7.07 -11.52
N ASN A 106 -0.32 7.53 -11.54
CA ASN A 106 -0.88 8.36 -10.47
C ASN A 106 -1.01 7.56 -9.17
N MET A 107 -1.48 6.32 -9.23
CA MET A 107 -1.49 5.42 -8.06
C MET A 107 -0.08 5.23 -7.49
N ALA A 108 0.92 5.10 -8.36
CA ALA A 108 2.32 4.99 -7.94
C ALA A 108 2.80 6.26 -7.21
N ALA A 109 2.43 7.45 -7.71
CA ALA A 109 2.73 8.72 -7.06
C ALA A 109 2.05 8.84 -5.69
N GLU A 110 0.76 8.53 -5.60
CA GLU A 110 0.00 8.57 -4.34
C GLU A 110 0.60 7.63 -3.27
N VAL A 111 1.07 6.44 -3.68
CA VAL A 111 1.75 5.51 -2.76
C VAL A 111 3.08 6.08 -2.27
N CYS A 112 3.85 6.76 -3.12
CA CYS A 112 5.09 7.43 -2.70
C CYS A 112 4.82 8.57 -1.71
N GLU A 113 3.78 9.37 -1.94
CA GLU A 113 3.35 10.43 -1.02
C GLU A 113 2.93 9.83 0.33
N LEU A 114 2.09 8.78 0.32
CA LEU A 114 1.67 8.06 1.51
C LEU A 114 2.87 7.53 2.33
N ILE A 115 3.85 6.91 1.66
CA ILE A 115 5.07 6.42 2.32
C ILE A 115 5.85 7.57 2.97
N THR A 116 5.97 8.71 2.27
CA THR A 116 6.68 9.88 2.78
C THR A 116 6.00 10.46 4.01
N ASP A 117 4.67 10.56 3.99
CA ASP A 117 3.86 11.03 5.12
C ASP A 117 3.94 10.07 6.30
N ASP A 118 3.83 8.76 6.07
CA ASP A 118 3.95 7.73 7.11
C ASP A 118 5.34 7.73 7.77
N ILE A 119 6.42 7.93 7.00
CA ILE A 119 7.79 8.06 7.53
C ILE A 119 7.91 9.33 8.35
N SER A 120 7.46 10.47 7.83
CA SER A 120 7.57 11.77 8.51
C SER A 120 6.78 11.77 9.83
N GLY A 121 5.53 11.29 9.79
CA GLY A 121 4.69 11.17 10.99
C GLY A 121 5.23 10.17 12.02
N SER A 122 5.95 9.14 11.58
CA SER A 122 6.65 8.23 12.50
C SER A 122 7.90 8.88 13.11
N ALA A 123 8.67 9.63 12.33
CA ALA A 123 9.85 10.34 12.81
C ALA A 123 9.49 11.43 13.83
N ASP A 124 8.40 12.17 13.61
CA ASP A 124 7.92 13.18 14.57
C ASP A 124 7.54 12.54 15.91
N LYS A 125 6.77 11.44 15.89
CA LYS A 125 6.41 10.71 17.12
C LYS A 125 7.64 10.20 17.87
N LEU A 126 8.62 9.65 17.14
CA LEU A 126 9.85 9.17 17.75
C LEU A 126 10.65 10.31 18.38
N ARG A 127 10.72 11.46 17.72
CA ARG A 127 11.39 12.65 18.27
C ARG A 127 10.74 13.07 19.59
N ASP A 128 9.42 13.14 19.63
CA ASP A 128 8.67 13.56 20.82
C ASP A 128 8.81 12.55 21.98
N GLU A 129 8.95 11.25 21.68
CA GLU A 129 9.22 10.21 22.68
C GLU A 129 10.64 10.27 23.26
N VAL A 130 11.64 10.69 22.47
CA VAL A 130 13.05 10.71 22.87
C VAL A 130 13.47 12.05 23.49
N GLN A 131 12.79 13.15 23.15
CA GLN A 131 13.02 14.49 23.69
C GLN A 131 11.76 15.01 24.42
N PRO A 132 11.46 14.51 25.63
CA PRO A 132 10.30 14.91 26.41
C PRO A 132 10.36 16.36 26.93
#